data_AF-A0A970GPP1-F1
#
_entry.id   AF-A0A970GPP1-F1
#
_cell.length_a   1.000
_cell.length_b   1.000
_cell.length_c   1.000
_cell.angle_alpha   90.00
_cell.angle_beta   90.00
_cell.angle_gamma   90.00
#
_symmetry.space_group_name_H-M   'P 1'
#
loop_
_entity.id
_entity.type
_entity.pdbx_description
1 polymer ?
#
loop_
_entity_poly.entity_id
_entity_poly.type
_entity_poly.pdbx_seq_one_letter_code
_entity_poly.pdbx_strand_id
1 'polypeptide(L)'
;YMGLKEIKFHIKQTAGYTSINTYSPGEARSKLISSDENTTRIVQIIKLEIPKGKTIKELQIIDSCGLSEGIHPEEEVRLAMARTLRLIRESNCILHMIDAAKINIDNKTEDILLPIDRLIFNYASTEKNYAIMANKIDLLENQEIINILKEELKNTMIIPLSAIYRIGFSTVKKLVLNYV
;
A
#
# COMPACT_ATOMS: atom_id res chain seq x y z
N TYR A 1 -15.94 -6.87 3.20
CA TYR A 1 -15.76 -5.81 2.19
C TYR A 1 -15.50 -6.33 0.76
N MET A 2 -14.97 -7.55 0.56
CA MET A 2 -14.91 -8.20 -0.77
C MET A 2 -15.87 -9.40 -0.96
N GLY A 3 -16.80 -9.65 -0.04
CA GLY A 3 -17.69 -10.83 -0.11
C GLY A 3 -17.01 -12.16 0.25
N LEU A 4 -15.75 -12.09 0.69
CA LEU A 4 -14.94 -13.25 1.04
C LEU A 4 -15.34 -13.82 2.41
N LYS A 5 -15.51 -15.14 2.45
CA LYS A 5 -15.72 -15.90 3.70
C LYS A 5 -14.39 -16.18 4.41
N GLU A 6 -13.32 -16.35 3.64
CA GLU A 6 -11.99 -16.71 4.13
C GLU A 6 -10.91 -15.90 3.39
N ILE A 7 -9.79 -15.68 4.07
CA ILE A 7 -8.61 -14.98 3.56
C ILE A 7 -7.40 -15.90 3.76
N LYS A 8 -6.68 -16.22 2.68
CA LYS A 8 -5.45 -17.03 2.73
C LYS A 8 -4.22 -16.11 2.71
N PHE A 9 -3.47 -16.12 3.79
CA PHE A 9 -2.20 -15.42 3.93
C PHE A 9 -1.06 -16.37 3.63
N HIS A 10 -0.31 -16.07 2.58
CA HIS A 10 0.97 -16.68 2.26
C HIS A 10 2.07 -15.81 2.85
N ILE A 11 2.63 -16.23 3.99
CA ILE A 11 3.69 -15.49 4.66
C ILE A 11 5.02 -16.09 4.20
N LYS A 12 5.83 -15.30 3.49
CA LYS A 12 7.11 -15.75 2.97
C LYS A 12 8.19 -15.45 4.00
N GLN A 13 8.64 -16.47 4.71
CA GLN A 13 9.65 -16.31 5.76
C GLN A 13 11.05 -16.15 5.17
N THR A 14 11.94 -15.55 5.96
CA THR A 14 13.33 -15.23 5.58
C THR A 14 14.13 -16.45 5.16
N ALA A 15 13.81 -17.62 5.73
CA ALA A 15 14.44 -18.92 5.44
C ALA A 15 13.92 -19.60 4.14
N GLY A 16 13.05 -18.94 3.36
CA GLY A 16 12.56 -19.45 2.08
C GLY A 16 11.27 -20.28 2.16
N TYR A 17 10.84 -20.68 3.35
CA TYR A 17 9.57 -21.35 3.58
C TYR A 17 8.39 -20.38 3.42
N THR A 18 7.30 -20.86 2.82
CA THR A 18 6.03 -20.14 2.75
C THR A 18 5.05 -20.84 3.67
N SER A 19 4.61 -20.17 4.73
CA SER A 19 3.47 -20.66 5.53
C SER A 19 2.16 -20.14 4.95
N ILE A 20 1.14 -20.99 4.98
CA ILE A 20 -0.22 -20.62 4.55
C ILE A 20 -1.10 -20.60 5.79
N ASN A 21 -1.59 -19.42 6.15
CA ASN A 21 -2.55 -19.26 7.23
C ASN A 21 -3.89 -18.84 6.63
N THR A 22 -4.96 -19.54 7.00
CA THR A 22 -6.32 -19.16 6.63
C THR A 22 -6.99 -18.48 7.82
N TYR A 23 -7.56 -17.29 7.59
CA TYR A 23 -8.31 -16.55 8.60
C TYR A 23 -9.67 -16.15 8.05
N SER A 24 -10.68 -16.11 8.90
CA SER A 24 -11.85 -15.27 8.62
C SER A 24 -11.45 -13.78 8.66
N PRO A 25 -12.21 -12.88 8.00
CA PRO A 25 -11.94 -11.45 8.09
C PRO A 25 -11.99 -10.88 9.52
N GLY A 26 -12.72 -11.53 10.44
CA GLY A 26 -12.76 -11.17 11.85
C GLY A 26 -11.45 -11.51 12.57
N GLU A 27 -10.98 -12.74 12.40
CA GLU A 27 -9.73 -13.22 13.02
C GLU A 27 -8.49 -12.52 12.46
N ALA A 28 -8.46 -12.26 11.15
CA ALA A 28 -7.38 -11.52 10.53
C ALA A 28 -7.22 -10.13 11.17
N ARG A 29 -8.33 -9.44 11.45
CA ARG A 29 -8.30 -8.12 12.11
C ARG A 29 -7.74 -8.18 13.52
N SER A 30 -8.09 -9.19 14.31
CA SER A 30 -7.61 -9.25 15.71
C SER A 30 -6.16 -9.69 15.81
N LYS A 31 -5.66 -10.48 14.85
CA LYS A 31 -4.32 -11.08 14.90
C LYS A 31 -3.26 -10.30 14.14
N LEU A 32 -3.65 -9.49 13.15
CA LEU A 32 -2.71 -8.87 12.20
C LEU A 32 -2.69 -7.33 12.26
N ILE A 33 -3.51 -6.72 13.12
CA ILE A 33 -3.53 -5.27 13.33
C ILE A 33 -2.95 -5.00 14.72
N SER A 34 -1.85 -4.25 14.79
CA SER A 34 -1.27 -3.75 16.04
C SER A 34 -1.18 -2.22 15.99
N SER A 35 -1.19 -1.59 17.16
CA SER A 35 -0.95 -0.15 17.34
C SER A 35 0.54 0.22 17.33
N ASP A 36 1.44 -0.76 17.36
CA ASP A 36 2.89 -0.52 17.45
C ASP A 36 3.54 -0.33 16.08
N GLU A 37 4.36 0.74 15.95
CA GLU A 37 5.16 1.03 14.76
C GLU A 37 6.16 -0.11 14.46
N ASN A 38 6.40 -0.40 13.17
CA ASN A 38 7.34 -1.42 12.67
C ASN A 38 6.98 -2.89 12.97
N THR A 39 5.70 -3.24 12.93
CA THR A 39 5.24 -4.63 13.13
C THR A 39 5.43 -5.54 11.90
N THR A 40 5.46 -5.00 10.67
CA THR A 40 5.67 -5.79 9.44
C THR A 40 7.16 -5.89 9.08
N ARG A 41 7.89 -6.77 9.77
CA ARG A 41 9.31 -7.08 9.49
C ARG A 41 9.50 -8.10 8.35
N ILE A 42 8.40 -8.67 7.84
CA ILE A 42 8.38 -9.73 6.85
C ILE A 42 7.31 -9.38 5.81
N VAL A 43 7.62 -9.53 4.52
CA VAL A 43 6.66 -9.35 3.43
C VAL A 43 5.50 -10.33 3.61
N GLN A 44 4.28 -9.81 3.65
CA GLN A 44 3.07 -10.62 3.74
C GLN A 44 2.36 -10.62 2.39
N ILE A 45 1.96 -11.80 1.91
CA ILE A 45 1.19 -11.92 0.68
C ILE A 45 -0.19 -12.46 1.03
N ILE A 46 -1.23 -11.75 0.63
CA ILE A 46 -2.60 -12.16 0.77
C ILE A 46 -3.09 -12.62 -0.60
N LYS A 47 -3.49 -13.88 -0.70
CA LYS A 47 -4.12 -14.40 -1.92
C LYS A 47 -5.63 -14.36 -1.76
N LEU A 48 -6.28 -13.66 -2.67
CA LEU A 48 -7.71 -13.48 -2.72
C LEU A 48 -8.26 -14.09 -4.01
N GLU A 49 -9.19 -15.02 -3.87
CA GLU A 49 -9.99 -15.51 -4.99
C GLU A 49 -11.25 -14.65 -5.11
N ILE A 50 -11.36 -13.90 -6.20
CA ILE A 50 -12.45 -12.95 -6.40
C ILE A 50 -13.35 -13.42 -7.55
N PRO A 51 -14.68 -13.57 -7.34
CA PRO A 51 -15.61 -13.84 -8.42
C PRO A 51 -15.81 -12.58 -9.28
N LYS A 52 -15.56 -12.70 -10.59
CA LYS A 52 -15.80 -11.66 -11.60
C LYS A 52 -16.66 -12.25 -12.72
N GLY A 53 -17.97 -12.01 -12.66
CA GLY A 53 -18.94 -12.62 -13.57
C GLY A 53 -19.02 -14.14 -13.37
N LYS A 54 -18.74 -14.92 -14.43
CA LYS A 54 -18.75 -16.40 -14.40
C LYS A 54 -17.38 -17.02 -14.07
N THR A 55 -16.33 -16.22 -13.87
CA THR A 55 -14.96 -16.70 -13.64
C THR A 55 -14.45 -16.27 -12.26
N ILE A 56 -13.61 -17.12 -11.65
CA ILE A 56 -12.85 -16.77 -10.45
C ILE A 56 -11.48 -16.25 -10.89
N LYS A 57 -11.08 -15.10 -10.34
CA LYS A 57 -9.80 -14.45 -10.60
C LYS A 57 -8.95 -14.47 -9.34
N GLU A 58 -7.67 -14.80 -9.45
CA GLU A 58 -6.73 -14.71 -8.33
C GLU A 58 -6.13 -13.29 -8.28
N LEU A 59 -6.25 -12.64 -7.14
CA LEU A 59 -5.59 -11.39 -6.80
C LEU A 59 -4.59 -11.65 -5.69
N GLN A 60 -3.35 -11.21 -5.87
CA GLN A 60 -2.34 -11.21 -4.82
C GLN A 60 -2.14 -9.77 -4.32
N ILE A 61 -2.38 -9.55 -3.04
CA ILE A 61 -2.06 -8.28 -2.36
C ILE A 61 -0.78 -8.51 -1.57
N ILE A 62 0.22 -7.68 -1.81
CA ILE A 62 1.52 -7.79 -1.15
C ILE A 62 1.63 -6.60 -0.21
N ASP A 63 1.70 -6.87 1.09
CA ASP A 63 2.04 -5.87 2.10
C ASP A 63 3.56 -5.86 2.26
N SER A 64 4.16 -4.74 1.87
CA SER A 64 5.62 -4.57 1.84
C SER A 64 6.14 -3.93 3.10
N CYS A 65 7.42 -4.12 3.39
CA CYS A 65 8.09 -3.34 4.43
C CYS A 65 8.20 -1.87 4.00
N GLY A 66 8.10 -0.95 4.97
CA GLY A 66 8.32 0.47 4.73
C GLY A 66 9.73 0.75 4.21
N LEU A 67 9.85 1.72 3.31
CA LEU A 67 11.15 2.23 2.86
C LEU A 67 11.50 3.47 3.67
N SER A 68 12.72 3.53 4.16
CA SER A 68 13.27 4.68 4.90
C SER A 68 14.47 5.25 4.17
N GLU A 69 14.81 6.50 4.48
CA GLU A 69 16.01 7.15 3.97
C GLU A 69 17.27 6.63 4.67
N GLY A 70 18.35 6.52 3.90
CA GLY A 70 19.64 6.06 4.40
C GLY A 70 19.75 4.54 4.53
N ILE A 71 20.86 4.09 5.14
CA ILE A 71 21.13 2.68 5.39
C ILE A 71 20.66 2.34 6.79
N HIS A 72 19.57 1.57 6.90
CA HIS A 72 19.06 1.14 8.20
C HIS A 72 20.12 0.31 8.96
N PRO A 73 20.34 0.51 10.28
CA PRO A 73 21.38 -0.18 11.04
C PRO A 73 21.16 -1.70 11.11
N GLU A 74 19.90 -2.13 11.21
CA GLU A 74 19.53 -3.55 11.25
C GLU A 74 19.56 -4.21 9.87
N GLU A 75 20.28 -5.32 9.75
CA GLU A 75 20.41 -6.09 8.49
C GLU A 75 19.07 -6.65 8.00
N GLU A 76 18.25 -7.15 8.91
CA GLU A 76 16.93 -7.71 8.57
C GLU A 76 16.04 -6.68 7.88
N VAL A 77 16.07 -5.43 8.36
CA VAL A 77 15.33 -4.32 7.77
C VAL A 77 15.88 -3.95 6.39
N ARG A 78 17.20 -3.92 6.21
CA ARG A 78 17.81 -3.70 4.88
C ARG A 78 17.42 -4.78 3.87
N LEU A 79 17.41 -6.04 4.29
CA LEU A 79 16.95 -7.15 3.46
C LEU A 79 15.46 -7.03 3.10
N ALA A 80 14.64 -6.61 4.07
CA ALA A 80 13.21 -6.36 3.83
C ALA A 80 13.00 -5.21 2.84
N MET A 81 13.73 -4.10 2.96
CA MET A 81 13.71 -2.98 2.00
C MET A 81 14.12 -3.43 0.59
N ALA A 82 15.20 -4.19 0.45
CA ALA A 82 15.64 -4.72 -0.85
C ALA A 82 14.59 -5.65 -1.49
N ARG A 83 13.91 -6.46 -0.67
CA ARG A 83 12.77 -7.29 -1.12
C ARG A 83 11.59 -6.44 -1.57
N THR A 84 11.24 -5.38 -0.84
CA THR A 84 10.20 -4.42 -1.24
C THR A 84 10.50 -3.84 -2.62
N LEU A 85 11.72 -3.37 -2.87
CA LEU A 85 12.12 -2.84 -4.18
C LEU A 85 11.98 -3.87 -5.31
N ARG A 86 12.35 -5.14 -5.04
CA ARG A 86 12.15 -6.22 -6.00
C ARG A 86 10.66 -6.45 -6.30
N LEU A 87 9.81 -6.45 -5.27
CA LEU A 87 8.37 -6.66 -5.42
C LEU A 87 7.71 -5.52 -6.20
N ILE A 88 8.13 -4.27 -5.98
CA ILE A 88 7.69 -3.11 -6.77
C ILE A 88 7.95 -3.34 -8.27
N ARG A 89 9.13 -3.86 -8.63
CA ARG A 89 9.47 -4.17 -10.03
C ARG A 89 8.64 -5.31 -10.62
N GLU A 90 8.40 -6.36 -9.84
CA GLU A 90 7.69 -7.57 -10.28
C GLU A 90 6.15 -7.39 -10.31
N SER A 91 5.62 -6.40 -9.59
CA SER A 91 4.17 -6.18 -9.48
C SER A 91 3.54 -5.65 -10.78
N ASN A 92 2.27 -6.02 -11.01
CA ASN A 92 1.46 -5.53 -12.14
C ASN A 92 0.75 -4.20 -11.83
N CYS A 93 0.52 -3.92 -10.54
CA CYS A 93 -0.10 -2.72 -10.04
C CYS A 93 0.51 -2.34 -8.70
N ILE A 94 0.70 -1.05 -8.46
CA ILE A 94 1.27 -0.49 -7.23
C ILE A 94 0.26 0.47 -6.63
N LEU A 95 -0.12 0.19 -5.38
CA LEU A 95 -0.91 1.08 -4.55
C LEU A 95 0.02 1.75 -3.54
N HIS A 96 0.45 2.96 -3.85
CA HIS A 96 1.44 3.67 -3.04
C HIS A 96 0.76 4.51 -1.96
N MET A 97 0.85 4.07 -0.71
CA MET A 97 0.23 4.74 0.41
C MET A 97 1.14 5.81 1.00
N ILE A 98 0.67 7.06 1.02
CA ILE A 98 1.36 8.19 1.64
C ILE A 98 0.52 8.75 2.79
N ASP A 99 1.16 9.36 3.77
CA ASP A 99 0.49 10.04 4.88
C ASP A 99 0.17 11.49 4.47
N ALA A 100 -1.10 11.78 4.20
CA ALA A 100 -1.52 13.09 3.73
C ALA A 100 -1.27 14.20 4.77
N ALA A 101 -1.28 13.87 6.06
CA ALA A 101 -1.05 14.82 7.15
C ALA A 101 0.42 15.22 7.31
N LYS A 102 1.35 14.50 6.66
CA LYS A 102 2.79 14.80 6.68
C LYS A 102 3.25 15.60 5.45
N ILE A 103 2.35 15.91 4.54
CA ILE A 103 2.67 16.66 3.32
C ILE A 103 2.89 18.11 3.70
N ASN A 104 4.07 18.63 3.36
CA ASN A 104 4.46 19.99 3.66
C ASN A 104 3.93 20.93 2.56
N ILE A 105 2.96 21.77 2.88
CA ILE A 105 2.39 22.75 1.94
C ILE A 105 3.09 24.11 2.06
N ASP A 106 3.60 24.43 3.25
CA ASP A 106 4.06 25.78 3.58
C ASP A 106 5.49 26.05 3.05
N ASN A 107 6.29 25.00 2.83
CA ASN A 107 7.60 25.11 2.21
C ASN A 107 7.50 25.06 0.68
N LYS A 108 7.27 26.23 0.06
CA LYS A 108 7.33 26.41 -1.41
C LYS A 108 8.65 26.01 -2.07
N THR A 109 9.68 25.73 -1.28
CA THR A 109 11.02 25.33 -1.74
C THR A 109 11.28 23.84 -1.70
N GLU A 110 10.44 23.06 -1.01
CA GLU A 110 10.62 21.61 -0.87
C GLU A 110 9.58 20.85 -1.68
N ASP A 111 9.94 19.63 -2.05
CA ASP A 111 9.05 18.71 -2.76
C ASP A 111 7.87 18.32 -1.86
N ILE A 112 6.65 18.28 -2.41
CA ILE A 112 5.43 17.88 -1.69
C ILE A 112 5.48 16.42 -1.22
N LEU A 113 6.27 15.58 -1.89
CA LEU A 113 6.50 14.20 -1.51
C LEU A 113 7.83 14.08 -0.78
N LEU A 114 7.89 13.18 0.20
CA LEU A 114 9.17 12.81 0.79
C LEU A 114 10.09 12.22 -0.29
N PRO A 115 11.42 12.36 -0.18
CA PRO A 115 12.38 11.89 -1.17
C PRO A 115 12.15 10.45 -1.63
N ILE A 116 11.87 9.52 -0.70
CA ILE A 116 11.59 8.12 -1.05
C ILE A 116 10.27 7.96 -1.82
N ASP A 117 9.23 8.71 -1.43
CA ASP A 117 7.93 8.66 -2.08
C ASP A 117 8.02 9.24 -3.50
N ARG A 118 8.83 10.29 -3.69
CA ARG A 118 9.13 10.87 -5.00
C ARG A 118 9.85 9.88 -5.90
N LEU A 119 10.81 9.10 -5.38
CA LEU A 119 11.51 8.07 -6.15
C LEU A 119 10.55 6.96 -6.60
N ILE A 120 9.69 6.47 -5.69
CA ILE A 120 8.66 5.47 -6.02
C ILE A 120 7.71 6.04 -7.08
N PHE A 121 7.25 7.27 -6.91
CA PHE A 121 6.38 7.97 -7.86
C PHE A 121 7.02 8.03 -9.26
N ASN A 122 8.26 8.52 -9.36
CA ASN A 122 8.95 8.67 -10.64
C ASN A 122 9.13 7.33 -11.36
N TYR A 123 9.40 6.25 -10.62
CA TYR A 123 9.53 4.91 -11.20
C TYR A 123 8.18 4.30 -11.61
N ALA A 124 7.20 4.33 -10.70
CA ALA A 124 5.97 3.58 -10.86
C ALA A 124 4.96 4.26 -11.78
N SER A 125 4.94 5.59 -11.80
CA SER A 125 3.99 6.36 -12.62
C SER A 125 4.20 6.18 -14.13
N THR A 126 5.42 5.87 -14.57
CA THR A 126 5.72 5.66 -16.00
C THR A 126 5.60 4.20 -16.43
N GLU A 127 5.95 3.26 -15.56
CA GLU A 127 6.12 1.85 -15.94
C GLU A 127 4.92 0.94 -15.56
N LYS A 128 4.03 1.38 -14.66
CA LYS A 128 3.07 0.49 -14.00
C LYS A 128 1.69 1.10 -13.87
N ASN A 129 0.71 0.22 -13.67
CA ASN A 129 -0.59 0.66 -13.13
C ASN A 129 -0.35 1.17 -11.71
N TYR A 130 -0.54 2.46 -11.52
CA TYR A 130 -0.10 3.14 -10.30
C TYR A 130 -1.18 4.06 -9.78
N ALA A 131 -1.44 3.97 -8.47
CA ALA A 131 -2.31 4.89 -7.77
C ALA A 131 -1.70 5.28 -6.43
N ILE A 132 -1.83 6.56 -6.10
CA ILE A 132 -1.47 7.09 -4.79
C ILE A 132 -2.69 7.00 -3.87
N MET A 133 -2.46 6.41 -2.72
CA MET A 133 -3.40 6.31 -1.62
C MET A 133 -3.00 7.35 -0.56
N ALA A 134 -3.61 8.53 -0.61
CA ALA A 134 -3.38 9.60 0.36
C ALA A 134 -4.18 9.30 1.65
N ASN A 135 -3.51 8.66 2.62
CA ASN A 135 -4.08 8.19 3.87
C ASN A 135 -4.13 9.27 4.95
N LYS A 136 -4.92 9.03 5.99
CA LYS A 136 -5.13 9.90 7.15
C LYS A 136 -5.77 11.24 6.80
N ILE A 137 -6.67 11.26 5.82
CA ILE A 137 -7.41 12.49 5.47
C ILE A 137 -8.24 13.05 6.64
N ASP A 138 -8.53 12.24 7.65
CA ASP A 138 -9.21 12.64 8.87
C ASP A 138 -8.39 13.58 9.76
N LEU A 139 -7.07 13.62 9.57
CA LEU A 139 -6.17 14.54 10.26
C LEU A 139 -5.96 15.84 9.47
N LEU A 140 -6.52 15.96 8.26
CA LEU A 140 -6.38 17.16 7.45
C LEU A 140 -7.38 18.22 7.91
N GLU A 141 -6.87 19.37 8.32
CA GLU A 141 -7.70 20.54 8.60
C GLU A 141 -8.23 21.18 7.32
N ASN A 142 -7.53 21.01 6.19
CA ASN A 142 -7.87 21.60 4.89
C ASN A 142 -7.78 20.57 3.75
N GLN A 143 -8.82 20.50 2.92
CA GLN A 143 -8.85 19.64 1.72
C GLN A 143 -7.95 20.13 0.57
N GLU A 144 -7.42 21.34 0.66
CA GLU A 144 -6.53 21.95 -0.33
C GLU A 144 -5.30 21.07 -0.63
N ILE A 145 -4.79 20.32 0.36
CA ILE A 145 -3.71 19.32 0.19
C ILE A 145 -4.01 18.35 -0.93
N ILE A 146 -5.25 17.84 -0.99
CA ILE A 146 -5.64 16.85 -2.00
C ILE A 146 -5.71 17.49 -3.38
N ASN A 147 -6.10 18.74 -3.47
CA ASN A 147 -6.13 19.48 -4.74
C ASN A 147 -4.71 19.76 -5.22
N ILE A 148 -3.82 20.21 -4.34
CA ILE A 148 -2.40 20.42 -4.63
C ILE A 148 -1.75 19.13 -5.13
N LEU A 149 -1.97 18.01 -4.44
CA LEU A 149 -1.47 16.71 -4.89
C LEU A 149 -1.92 16.37 -6.31
N LYS A 150 -3.19 16.64 -6.65
CA LYS A 150 -3.73 16.38 -7.99
C LYS A 150 -3.15 17.32 -9.05
N GLU A 151 -2.86 18.55 -8.69
CA GLU A 151 -2.28 19.54 -9.59
C GLU A 151 -0.79 19.27 -9.85
N GLU A 152 -0.03 18.88 -8.83
CA GLU A 152 1.39 18.57 -8.92
C GLU A 152 1.64 17.20 -9.56
N LEU A 153 0.90 16.17 -9.16
CA LEU A 153 1.06 14.80 -9.63
C LEU A 153 0.10 14.49 -10.78
N LYS A 154 0.17 15.30 -11.84
CA LYS A 154 -0.69 15.18 -13.01
C LYS A 154 -0.63 13.76 -13.61
N ASN A 155 -1.75 13.32 -14.16
CA ASN A 155 -1.93 11.99 -14.77
C ASN A 155 -1.80 10.79 -13.80
N THR A 156 -1.72 11.04 -12.49
CA THR A 156 -1.73 9.97 -11.49
C THR A 156 -3.06 9.93 -10.77
N MET A 157 -3.59 8.72 -10.57
CA MET A 157 -4.80 8.54 -9.78
C MET A 157 -4.47 8.73 -8.29
N ILE A 158 -5.07 9.74 -7.68
CA ILE A 158 -4.98 9.99 -6.23
C ILE A 158 -6.31 9.61 -5.59
N ILE A 159 -6.25 8.69 -4.64
CA ILE A 159 -7.37 8.22 -3.85
C ILE A 159 -7.19 8.77 -2.43
N PRO A 160 -8.01 9.75 -1.99
CA PRO A 160 -8.03 10.16 -0.59
C PRO A 160 -8.71 9.08 0.25
N LEU A 161 -8.10 8.71 1.37
CA LEU A 161 -8.63 7.71 2.29
C LEU A 161 -8.36 8.03 3.76
N SER A 162 -9.27 7.53 4.60
CA SER A 162 -9.03 7.40 6.03
C SER A 162 -9.14 5.92 6.37
N ALA A 163 -8.02 5.30 6.76
CA ALA A 163 -7.99 3.90 7.19
C ALA A 163 -8.88 3.66 8.43
N ILE A 164 -8.86 4.58 9.39
CA ILE A 164 -9.63 4.48 10.65
C ILE A 164 -11.14 4.54 10.37
N TYR A 165 -11.57 5.52 9.59
CA TYR A 165 -12.99 5.70 9.25
C TYR A 165 -13.44 4.90 8.04
N ARG A 166 -12.54 4.11 7.43
CA ARG A 166 -12.79 3.28 6.23
C ARG A 166 -13.31 4.08 5.03
N ILE A 167 -12.92 5.33 4.92
CA ILE A 167 -13.28 6.22 3.80
C ILE A 167 -12.34 5.93 2.62
N GLY A 168 -12.86 5.96 1.38
CA GLY A 168 -12.07 5.80 0.14
C GLY A 168 -11.85 4.35 -0.32
N PHE A 169 -12.07 3.35 0.53
CA PHE A 169 -11.82 1.93 0.20
C PHE A 169 -12.73 1.36 -0.89
N SER A 170 -13.92 1.94 -1.13
CA SER A 170 -14.78 1.54 -2.25
C SER A 170 -14.13 1.83 -3.60
N THR A 171 -13.41 2.95 -3.71
CA THR A 171 -12.62 3.33 -4.90
C THR A 171 -11.42 2.41 -5.07
N VAL A 172 -10.67 2.15 -3.99
CA VAL A 172 -9.55 1.19 -4.00
C VAL A 172 -10.02 -0.18 -4.48
N LYS A 173 -11.17 -0.67 -3.98
CA LYS A 173 -11.76 -1.94 -4.42
C LYS A 173 -12.06 -1.93 -5.92
N LYS A 174 -12.75 -0.90 -6.43
CA LYS A 174 -13.07 -0.80 -7.87
C LYS A 174 -11.80 -0.81 -8.72
N LEU A 175 -10.77 -0.06 -8.31
CA LEU A 175 -9.49 0.01 -8.99
C LEU A 175 -8.83 -1.37 -9.07
N VAL A 176 -8.67 -2.02 -7.92
CA VAL A 176 -8.04 -3.34 -7.83
C VAL A 176 -8.78 -4.37 -8.68
N LEU A 177 -10.13 -4.37 -8.66
CA LEU A 177 -10.96 -5.27 -9.47
C LEU A 177 -10.86 -5.04 -10.98
N ASN A 178 -10.51 -3.83 -11.42
CA ASN A 178 -10.30 -3.54 -12.83
C ASN A 178 -9.02 -4.19 -13.36
N TYR A 179 -8.04 -4.45 -12.49
CA TYR A 179 -6.74 -5.03 -12.84
C TYR A 179 -6.68 -6.57 -12.73
N VAL A 180 -7.79 -7.24 -12.40
CA VAL A 180 -7.89 -8.72 -12.33
C VAL A 180 -8.76 -9.33 -13.43
#